data_AF-A0A955YKY3-F1
#
_entry.id   AF-A0A955YKY3-F1
#
_cell.length_a   1.000
_cell.length_b   1.000
_cell.length_c   1.000
_cell.angle_alpha   90.00
_cell.angle_beta   90.00
_cell.angle_gamma   90.00
#
_symmetry.space_group_name_H-M   'P 1'
#
loop_
_entity.id
_entity.type
_entity.pdbx_description
1 polymer ?
#
loop_
_entity_poly.entity_id
_entity_poly.type
_entity_poly.pdbx_seq_one_letter_code
_entity_poly.pdbx_strand_id
1 'polypeptide(L)'
;MSRPDKRPFVASPDQVRITREPGGAVIEYADSAVGSVSFRLGDETPGMTDQQILDRWNDTVEAMEASRRTYEHVCREIPVGRPQLNFHERSGEWSPRGDVVRGVISESAETPREPTVWIDGREMNWRDFGAALLTFAGWGFRLYMVPDDAICDEPVVKVEDSEDD
;
A
#
# COMPACT_ATOMS: atom_id res chain seq x y z
N MET A 1 12.50 -2.46 13.71
CA MET A 1 12.13 -1.05 13.52
C MET A 1 10.63 -1.02 13.31
N SER A 2 9.89 -0.29 14.15
CA SER A 2 8.44 -0.13 13.97
C SER A 2 8.18 0.66 12.69
N ARG A 3 7.15 0.28 11.92
CA ARG A 3 6.70 1.09 10.78
C ARG A 3 6.26 2.46 11.35
N PRO A 4 6.70 3.59 10.78
CA PRO A 4 6.10 4.87 11.15
C PRO A 4 4.61 4.83 10.82
N ASP A 5 3.77 4.94 11.85
CA ASP A 5 2.32 4.83 11.74
C ASP A 5 1.67 6.15 11.28
N LYS A 6 2.39 7.28 11.43
CA LYS A 6 1.91 8.60 11.03
C LYS A 6 2.59 9.10 9.76
N ARG A 7 1.81 9.80 8.97
CA ARG A 7 2.27 10.45 7.74
C ARG A 7 2.90 11.81 8.07
N PRO A 8 3.80 12.31 7.23
CA PRO A 8 4.26 13.69 7.31
C PRO A 8 3.10 14.69 7.27
N PHE A 9 3.20 15.77 8.04
CA PHE A 9 2.20 16.83 8.18
C PHE A 9 2.88 18.20 8.09
N VAL A 10 2.12 19.26 7.85
CA VAL A 10 2.64 20.64 7.83
C VAL A 10 3.21 20.99 9.20
N ALA A 11 4.53 21.18 9.29
CA ALA A 11 5.23 21.34 10.55
C ALA A 11 5.78 22.76 10.75
N SER A 12 5.89 23.18 12.00
CA SER A 12 6.64 24.38 12.39
C SER A 12 8.12 24.07 12.64
N PRO A 13 9.02 25.07 12.67
CA PRO A 13 10.46 24.86 12.84
C PRO A 13 10.85 24.11 14.12
N ASP A 14 10.07 24.24 15.20
CA ASP A 14 10.28 23.53 16.46
C ASP A 14 9.86 22.05 16.42
N GLN A 15 9.08 21.65 15.41
CA GLN A 15 8.60 20.29 15.22
C GLN A 15 9.51 19.44 14.33
N VAL A 16 10.57 20.03 13.77
CA VAL A 16 11.48 19.33 12.87
C VAL A 16 12.95 19.65 13.14
N ARG A 17 13.81 18.70 12.77
CA ARG A 17 15.25 18.89 12.65
C ARG A 17 15.64 18.75 11.19
N ILE A 18 16.30 19.76 10.64
CA ILE A 18 16.73 19.78 9.24
C ILE A 18 18.23 19.56 9.17
N THR A 19 18.66 18.56 8.42
CA THR A 19 20.08 18.28 8.13
C THR A 19 20.32 18.45 6.64
N ARG A 20 21.16 19.41 6.24
CA ARG A 20 21.49 19.62 4.83
C ARG A 20 22.40 18.51 4.31
N GLU A 21 22.13 18.06 3.10
CA GLU A 21 22.93 17.07 2.36
C GLU A 21 23.23 17.59 0.94
N PRO A 22 24.22 17.02 0.23
CA PRO A 22 24.46 17.38 -1.16
C PRO A 22 23.19 17.21 -2.01
N GLY A 23 22.70 18.32 -2.59
CA GLY A 23 21.50 18.35 -3.44
C GLY A 23 20.15 18.34 -2.70
N GLY A 24 20.14 18.43 -1.35
CA GLY A 24 18.89 18.39 -0.59
C GLY A 24 19.05 18.52 0.92
N ALA A 25 18.02 18.05 1.65
CA ALA A 25 18.04 18.01 3.10
C ALA A 25 17.24 16.81 3.61
N VAL A 26 17.64 16.28 4.76
CA VAL A 26 16.86 15.33 5.55
C VAL A 26 16.04 16.10 6.57
N ILE A 27 14.74 15.86 6.57
CA ILE A 27 13.77 16.43 7.50
C ILE A 27 13.35 15.32 8.46
N GLU A 28 13.66 15.50 9.74
CA GLU A 28 13.24 14.59 10.80
C GLU A 28 12.18 15.26 11.66
N TYR A 29 11.03 14.62 11.82
CA TYR A 29 9.98 15.09 12.71
C TYR A 29 10.33 14.78 14.16
N ALA A 30 9.95 15.68 15.07
CA ALA A 30 10.03 15.44 16.51
C ALA A 30 9.09 14.30 16.96
N ASP A 31 7.98 14.09 16.26
CA ASP A 31 7.09 12.94 16.46
C ASP A 31 7.72 11.68 15.83
N SER A 32 8.19 10.76 16.68
CA SER A 32 8.84 9.51 16.25
C SER A 32 7.92 8.53 15.53
N ALA A 33 6.60 8.75 15.55
CA ALA A 33 5.67 8.00 14.73
C ALA A 33 5.67 8.44 13.26
N VAL A 34 6.29 9.58 12.94
CA VAL A 34 6.45 10.08 11.56
C VAL A 34 7.84 9.72 11.04
N GLY A 35 7.88 9.12 9.85
CA GLY A 35 9.15 8.77 9.21
C GLY A 35 9.94 10.00 8.77
N SER A 36 11.28 9.91 8.80
CA SER A 36 12.16 10.93 8.23
C SER A 36 12.05 10.97 6.71
N VAL A 37 12.30 12.15 6.13
CA VAL A 37 12.17 12.39 4.69
C VAL A 37 13.48 12.91 4.14
N SER A 38 13.99 12.28 3.09
CA SER A 38 15.04 12.86 2.24
C SER A 38 14.40 13.71 1.15
N PHE A 39 14.61 15.02 1.20
CA PHE A 39 13.98 16.00 0.32
C PHE A 39 15.02 16.60 -0.63
N ARG A 40 14.85 16.34 -1.93
CA ARG A 40 15.73 16.86 -2.98
C ARG A 40 15.30 18.26 -3.41
N LEU A 41 16.23 19.21 -3.28
CA LEU A 41 16.02 20.64 -3.52
C LEU A 41 16.94 21.20 -4.62
N GLY A 42 17.93 20.42 -5.07
CA GLY A 42 18.88 20.82 -6.10
C GLY A 42 20.04 21.66 -5.57
N ASP A 43 20.80 22.28 -6.48
CA ASP A 43 22.08 22.92 -6.16
C ASP A 43 21.95 24.22 -5.35
N GLU A 44 20.75 24.78 -5.24
CA GLU A 44 20.47 25.99 -4.45
C GLU A 44 20.38 25.73 -2.94
N THR A 45 20.32 24.45 -2.53
CA THR A 45 20.12 24.04 -1.12
C THR A 45 21.10 24.68 -0.13
N PRO A 46 22.41 24.85 -0.42
CA PRO A 46 23.34 25.48 0.51
C PRO A 46 23.02 26.94 0.85
N GLY A 47 22.33 27.65 -0.04
CA GLY A 47 21.95 29.05 0.16
C GLY A 47 20.62 29.25 0.89
N MET A 48 19.87 28.17 1.13
CA MET A 48 18.55 28.24 1.75
C MET A 48 18.62 28.21 3.27
N THR A 49 17.79 29.01 3.94
CA THR A 49 17.56 28.91 5.38
C THR A 49 16.74 27.66 5.73
N ASP A 50 16.78 27.24 6.99
CA ASP A 50 15.95 26.11 7.46
C ASP A 50 14.46 26.40 7.24
N GLN A 51 14.05 27.66 7.45
CA GLN A 51 12.68 28.09 7.17
C GLN A 51 12.32 27.92 5.70
N GLN A 52 13.19 28.34 4.76
CA GLN A 52 12.92 28.18 3.32
C GLN A 52 12.84 26.72 2.89
N ILE A 53 13.65 25.84 3.49
CA ILE A 53 13.60 24.39 3.26
C ILE A 53 12.29 23.82 3.79
N LEU A 54 11.90 24.22 5.00
CA LEU A 54 10.66 23.79 5.64
C LEU A 54 9.42 24.27 4.89
N ASP A 55 9.39 25.54 4.44
CA ASP A 55 8.28 26.11 3.69
C ASP A 55 8.04 25.32 2.40
N ARG A 56 9.10 25.06 1.61
CA ARG A 56 8.99 24.24 0.38
C ARG A 56 8.53 22.80 0.67
N TRP A 57 8.95 22.24 1.79
CA TRP A 57 8.51 20.91 2.20
C TRP A 57 7.04 20.92 2.63
N ASN A 58 6.61 21.91 3.41
CA ASN A 58 5.22 22.07 3.82
C ASN A 58 4.31 22.30 2.61
N ASP A 59 4.71 23.10 1.63
CA ASP A 59 4.00 23.26 0.35
C ASP A 59 3.83 21.91 -0.36
N THR A 60 4.86 21.06 -0.32
CA THR A 60 4.82 19.70 -0.87
C THR A 60 3.83 18.82 -0.10
N VAL A 61 3.82 18.89 1.23
CA VAL A 61 2.87 18.15 2.08
C VAL A 61 1.43 18.60 1.81
N GLU A 62 1.18 19.91 1.71
CA GLU A 62 -0.15 20.44 1.37
C GLU A 62 -0.60 19.99 -0.03
N ALA A 63 0.29 20.04 -1.02
CA ALA A 63 -0.01 19.55 -2.36
C ALA A 63 -0.30 18.03 -2.38
N MET A 64 0.45 17.25 -1.60
CA MET A 64 0.20 15.82 -1.42
C MET A 64 -1.16 15.56 -0.74
N GLU A 65 -1.52 16.34 0.27
CA GLU A 65 -2.83 16.25 0.92
C GLU A 65 -3.97 16.65 -0.02
N ALA A 66 -3.83 17.75 -0.76
CA ALA A 66 -4.82 18.21 -1.72
C ALA A 66 -5.06 17.15 -2.80
N SER A 67 -3.99 16.60 -3.37
CA SER A 67 -4.05 15.50 -4.34
C SER A 67 -4.78 14.29 -3.77
N ARG A 68 -4.48 13.90 -2.52
CA ARG A 68 -5.16 12.80 -1.81
C ARG A 68 -6.64 13.06 -1.56
N ARG A 69 -7.02 14.29 -1.18
CA ARG A 69 -8.43 14.65 -0.96
C ARG A 69 -9.26 14.52 -2.23
N THR A 70 -8.62 14.71 -3.39
CA THR A 70 -9.26 14.55 -4.71
C THR A 70 -9.04 13.17 -5.32
N TYR A 71 -8.22 12.31 -4.71
CA TYR A 71 -7.91 10.99 -5.25
C TYR A 71 -9.03 10.01 -4.89
N GLU A 72 -9.82 9.66 -5.88
CA GLU A 72 -10.77 8.54 -5.81
C GLU A 72 -10.10 7.30 -6.41
N HIS A 73 -9.78 6.33 -5.57
CA HIS A 73 -9.27 5.05 -6.06
C HIS A 73 -10.44 4.20 -6.57
N VAL A 74 -10.37 3.81 -7.84
CA VAL A 74 -11.32 2.87 -8.44
C VAL A 74 -10.62 1.53 -8.62
N CYS A 75 -10.99 0.54 -7.79
CA CYS A 75 -10.49 -0.81 -7.90
C CYS A 75 -10.85 -1.40 -9.28
N ARG A 76 -9.86 -1.94 -9.97
CA ARG A 76 -10.04 -2.56 -11.28
C ARG A 76 -10.16 -4.05 -11.14
N GLU A 77 -11.34 -4.56 -11.44
CA GLU A 77 -11.57 -5.99 -11.53
C GLU A 77 -11.37 -6.51 -12.95
N ILE A 78 -10.69 -7.65 -13.08
CA ILE A 78 -10.54 -8.32 -14.38
C ILE A 78 -11.83 -9.06 -14.73
N PRO A 79 -12.41 -8.87 -15.94
CA PRO A 79 -13.65 -9.55 -16.33
C PRO A 79 -13.60 -11.06 -16.20
N VAL A 80 -14.73 -11.67 -15.83
CA VAL A 80 -14.90 -13.13 -15.75
C VAL A 80 -14.46 -13.80 -17.07
N GLY A 81 -13.75 -14.93 -16.95
CA GLY A 81 -13.20 -15.67 -18.08
C GLY A 81 -11.89 -15.12 -18.64
N ARG A 82 -11.38 -14.00 -18.12
CA ARG A 82 -10.03 -13.52 -18.42
C ARG A 82 -9.08 -13.88 -17.26
N PRO A 83 -7.80 -14.21 -17.55
CA PRO A 83 -6.82 -14.47 -16.50
C PRO A 83 -6.69 -13.26 -15.57
N GLN A 84 -6.79 -13.46 -14.27
CA GLN A 84 -6.60 -12.45 -13.23
C GLN A 84 -5.13 -12.28 -12.87
N LEU A 85 -4.31 -13.31 -13.10
CA LEU A 85 -2.89 -13.28 -12.81
C LEU A 85 -2.04 -13.16 -14.09
N ASN A 86 -0.86 -12.58 -13.94
CA ASN A 86 0.19 -12.56 -14.96
C ASN A 86 1.47 -13.20 -14.39
N PHE A 87 2.10 -14.08 -15.16
CA PHE A 87 3.38 -14.68 -14.82
C PHE A 87 4.52 -13.87 -15.41
N HIS A 88 5.52 -13.56 -14.57
CA HIS A 88 6.72 -12.87 -14.99
C HIS A 88 7.88 -13.85 -15.10
N GLU A 89 8.22 -14.26 -16.33
CA GLU A 89 9.30 -15.24 -16.57
C GLU A 89 10.64 -14.84 -15.95
N ARG A 90 10.92 -13.53 -15.84
CA ARG A 90 12.18 -13.01 -15.30
C ARG A 90 12.34 -13.20 -13.79
N SER A 91 11.26 -13.12 -13.02
CA SER A 91 11.29 -13.35 -11.57
C SER A 91 10.77 -14.73 -11.18
N GLY A 92 10.05 -15.41 -12.09
CA GLY A 92 9.36 -16.66 -11.79
C GLY A 92 8.13 -16.47 -10.91
N GLU A 93 7.58 -15.25 -10.85
CA GLU A 93 6.52 -14.87 -9.91
C GLU A 93 5.21 -14.53 -10.63
N TRP A 94 4.11 -14.75 -9.92
CA TRP A 94 2.78 -14.30 -10.33
C TRP A 94 2.49 -12.91 -9.76
N SER A 95 1.75 -12.12 -10.50
CA SER A 95 1.22 -10.83 -10.04
C SER A 95 -0.24 -10.68 -10.44
N PRO A 96 -1.07 -10.04 -9.59
CA PRO A 96 -2.41 -9.62 -9.98
C PRO A 96 -2.38 -8.65 -11.15
N ARG A 97 -3.34 -8.79 -12.07
CA ARG A 97 -3.55 -7.87 -13.21
C ARG A 97 -4.50 -6.72 -12.88
N GLY A 98 -5.23 -6.84 -11.78
CA GLY A 98 -6.19 -5.87 -11.27
C GLY A 98 -6.14 -5.81 -9.75
N ASP A 99 -6.92 -4.88 -9.19
CA ASP A 99 -6.97 -4.60 -7.75
C ASP A 99 -7.92 -5.56 -7.01
N VAL A 100 -8.79 -6.26 -7.76
CA VAL A 100 -9.67 -7.32 -7.27
C VAL A 100 -9.19 -8.66 -7.83
N VAL A 101 -8.94 -9.61 -6.92
CA VAL A 101 -8.58 -10.99 -7.25
C VAL A 101 -9.60 -11.91 -6.59
N ARG A 102 -10.30 -12.68 -7.41
CA ARG A 102 -11.27 -13.70 -7.00
C ARG A 102 -10.58 -15.05 -6.91
N GLY A 103 -10.87 -15.78 -5.85
CA GLY A 103 -10.36 -17.12 -5.65
C GLY A 103 -11.08 -17.86 -4.53
N VAL A 104 -10.80 -19.15 -4.41
CA VAL A 104 -11.34 -20.02 -3.37
C VAL A 104 -10.21 -20.40 -2.42
N ILE A 105 -10.47 -20.31 -1.12
CA ILE A 105 -9.54 -20.76 -0.08
C ILE A 105 -9.90 -22.21 0.26
N SER A 106 -8.91 -23.08 0.21
CA SER A 106 -9.01 -24.50 0.56
C SER A 106 -7.94 -24.88 1.57
N GLU A 107 -8.10 -26.01 2.25
CA GLU A 107 -7.03 -26.58 3.08
C GLU A 107 -6.00 -27.30 2.20
N SER A 108 -4.71 -27.06 2.45
CA SER A 108 -3.64 -27.80 1.80
C SER A 108 -3.66 -29.27 2.23
N ALA A 109 -3.67 -30.18 1.26
CA ALA A 109 -3.59 -31.62 1.52
C ALA A 109 -2.19 -32.04 2.01
N GLU A 110 -1.15 -31.28 1.66
CA GLU A 110 0.26 -31.59 1.97
C GLU A 110 0.73 -30.93 3.27
N THR A 111 0.24 -29.72 3.56
CA THR A 111 0.61 -28.91 4.72
C THR A 111 -0.63 -28.53 5.53
N PRO A 112 -1.07 -29.41 6.45
CA PRO A 112 -2.21 -29.11 7.31
C PRO A 112 -2.02 -27.77 8.01
N ARG A 113 -3.08 -26.95 8.05
CA ARG A 113 -3.11 -25.57 8.60
C ARG A 113 -2.48 -24.47 7.74
N GLU A 114 -2.04 -24.76 6.53
CA GLU A 114 -1.73 -23.71 5.54
C GLU A 114 -2.87 -23.63 4.50
N PRO A 115 -3.39 -22.43 4.20
CA PRO A 115 -4.38 -22.29 3.16
C PRO A 115 -3.72 -22.45 1.78
N THR A 116 -4.37 -23.24 0.94
CA THR A 116 -4.18 -23.20 -0.50
C THR A 116 -5.21 -22.22 -1.08
N VAL A 117 -4.79 -21.38 -2.04
CA VAL A 117 -5.68 -20.46 -2.75
C VAL A 117 -5.81 -20.88 -4.20
N TRP A 118 -7.03 -21.00 -4.69
CA TRP A 118 -7.32 -21.32 -6.09
C TRP A 118 -7.73 -20.06 -6.84
N ILE A 119 -6.91 -19.64 -7.81
CA ILE A 119 -7.16 -18.46 -8.67
C ILE A 119 -7.01 -18.89 -10.12
N ASP A 120 -7.97 -18.53 -10.98
CA ASP A 120 -8.00 -18.93 -12.38
C ASP A 120 -7.90 -20.46 -12.60
N GLY A 121 -8.46 -21.24 -11.67
CA GLY A 121 -8.37 -22.71 -11.70
C GLY A 121 -6.98 -23.25 -11.37
N ARG A 122 -6.07 -22.41 -10.90
CA ARG A 122 -4.71 -22.78 -10.48
C ARG A 122 -4.60 -22.78 -8.96
N GLU A 123 -4.05 -23.86 -8.42
CA GLU A 123 -3.58 -23.92 -7.04
C GLU A 123 -2.35 -23.02 -6.83
N MET A 124 -2.45 -22.13 -5.83
CA MET A 124 -1.34 -21.34 -5.31
C MET A 124 -1.12 -21.73 -3.85
N ASN A 125 0.09 -22.16 -3.54
CA ASN A 125 0.50 -22.32 -2.15
C ASN A 125 0.62 -20.94 -1.48
N TRP A 126 0.68 -20.94 -0.15
CA TRP A 126 0.73 -19.71 0.64
C TRP A 126 1.91 -18.79 0.29
N ARG A 127 3.07 -19.38 -0.05
CA ARG A 127 4.27 -18.62 -0.41
C ARG A 127 4.09 -17.86 -1.72
N ASP A 128 3.58 -18.52 -2.75
CA ASP A 128 3.37 -17.91 -4.07
C ASP A 128 2.27 -16.85 -4.02
N PHE A 129 1.21 -17.12 -3.25
CA PHE A 129 0.16 -16.13 -3.01
C PHE A 129 0.70 -14.90 -2.27
N GLY A 130 1.49 -15.10 -1.21
CA GLY A 130 2.15 -14.03 -0.49
C GLY A 130 3.09 -13.20 -1.36
N ALA A 131 3.86 -13.85 -2.24
CA ALA A 131 4.73 -13.16 -3.21
C ALA A 131 3.91 -12.29 -4.18
N ALA A 132 2.78 -12.80 -4.69
CA ALA A 132 1.89 -12.05 -5.57
C ALA A 132 1.33 -10.77 -4.90
N LEU A 133 0.97 -10.86 -3.61
CA LEU A 133 0.47 -9.73 -2.82
C LEU A 133 1.50 -8.61 -2.61
N LEU A 134 2.81 -8.88 -2.76
CA LEU A 134 3.84 -7.83 -2.69
C LEU A 134 3.70 -6.78 -3.79
N THR A 135 2.94 -7.06 -4.85
CA THR A 135 2.50 -6.05 -5.84
C THR A 135 1.80 -4.87 -5.18
N PHE A 136 1.10 -5.11 -4.05
CA PHE A 136 0.36 -4.11 -3.28
C PHE A 136 1.09 -3.67 -2.01
N ALA A 137 2.42 -3.85 -1.93
CA ALA A 137 3.19 -3.40 -0.77
C ALA A 137 2.95 -1.91 -0.48
N GLY A 138 2.50 -1.62 0.74
CA GLY A 138 2.16 -0.25 1.19
C GLY A 138 0.68 0.13 1.06
N TRP A 139 -0.15 -0.69 0.41
CA TRP A 139 -1.60 -0.50 0.30
C TRP A 139 -2.35 -1.16 1.45
N GLY A 140 -3.59 -0.71 1.70
CA GLY A 140 -4.54 -1.42 2.56
C GLY A 140 -5.38 -2.39 1.75
N PHE A 141 -5.95 -3.41 2.38
CA PHE A 141 -6.84 -4.38 1.73
C PHE A 141 -8.07 -4.68 2.58
N ARG A 142 -9.13 -5.17 1.93
CA ARG A 142 -10.31 -5.77 2.56
C ARG A 142 -10.50 -7.15 1.96
N LEU A 143 -10.91 -8.12 2.77
CA LEU A 143 -11.32 -9.44 2.31
C LEU A 143 -12.83 -9.57 2.47
N TYR A 144 -13.49 -10.07 1.43
CA TYR A 144 -14.90 -10.44 1.45
C TYR A 144 -15.00 -11.95 1.36
N MET A 145 -15.60 -12.57 2.38
CA MET A 145 -15.85 -14.00 2.39
C MET A 145 -17.24 -14.25 1.82
N VAL A 146 -17.30 -14.92 0.68
CA VAL A 146 -18.54 -15.26 -0.04
C VAL A 146 -18.56 -16.76 -0.35
N PRO A 147 -19.74 -17.36 -0.58
CA PRO A 147 -19.84 -18.68 -1.19
C PRO A 147 -19.00 -18.80 -2.46
N ASP A 148 -18.45 -19.97 -2.72
CA ASP A 148 -17.54 -20.21 -3.86
C ASP A 148 -18.23 -20.02 -5.22
N ASP A 149 -19.55 -20.24 -5.28
CA ASP A 149 -20.40 -19.99 -6.44
C ASP A 149 -20.75 -18.51 -6.67
N ALA A 150 -20.49 -17.64 -5.68
CA ALA A 150 -20.77 -16.21 -5.73
C ALA A 150 -19.50 -15.33 -5.88
N ILE A 151 -18.32 -15.93 -6.10
CA ILE A 151 -17.04 -15.18 -6.17
C ILE A 151 -16.98 -14.15 -7.30
N CYS A 152 -17.85 -14.25 -8.30
CA CYS A 152 -17.90 -13.34 -9.45
C CYS A 152 -18.93 -12.22 -9.29
N ASP A 153 -19.69 -12.23 -8.21
CA ASP A 153 -20.72 -11.24 -7.94
C ASP A 153 -20.19 -10.16 -7.01
N GLU A 154 -20.62 -8.91 -7.21
CA GLU A 154 -20.30 -7.82 -6.28
C GLU A 154 -20.96 -8.11 -4.93
N PRO A 155 -20.19 -8.25 -3.83
CA PRO A 155 -20.75 -8.59 -2.53
C PRO A 155 -21.55 -7.42 -1.96
N VAL A 156 -22.72 -7.72 -1.39
CA VAL A 156 -23.46 -6.74 -0.59
C VAL A 156 -22.87 -6.70 0.82
N VAL A 157 -22.31 -5.55 1.19
CA VAL A 157 -21.63 -5.37 2.49
C VAL A 157 -22.50 -4.56 3.43
N LYS A 158 -22.90 -5.18 4.55
CA LYS A 158 -23.55 -4.49 5.67
C LYS A 158 -22.52 -4.24 6.76
N VAL A 159 -22.45 -3.01 7.26
CA VAL A 159 -21.59 -2.62 8.39
C VAL A 159 -22.44 -2.64 9.65
N GLU A 160 -22.29 -3.68 10.44
CA GLU A 160 -22.88 -3.83 11.75
C GLU A 160 -21.90 -4.56 12.66
N ASP A 161 -22.02 -4.32 13.96
CA ASP A 161 -21.28 -5.12 14.93
C ASP A 161 -21.86 -6.54 14.92
N SER A 162 -20.99 -7.53 15.12
CA SER A 162 -21.46 -8.86 15.47
C SER A 162 -22.22 -8.75 16.78
N GLU A 163 -23.48 -9.21 16.82
CA GLU A 163 -24.11 -9.52 18.10
C GLU A 163 -23.17 -10.52 18.81
N ASP A 164 -22.61 -10.13 19.96
CA ASP A 164 -21.74 -11.01 20.74
C ASP A 164 -22.50 -12.29 21.09
N ASP A 165 -22.07 -13.44 20.56
CA ASP A 165 -22.51 -14.78 20.97
C ASP A 165 -21.66 -15.30 22.15
#